data_AF-A0A150VZD3-F1
#
_entry.id   AF-A0A150VZD3-F1
#
_cell.length_a   1.000
_cell.length_b   1.000
_cell.length_c   1.000
_cell.angle_alpha   90.00
_cell.angle_beta   90.00
_cell.angle_gamma   90.00
#
_symmetry.space_group_name_H-M   'P 1'
#
loop_
_entity.id
_entity.type
_entity.pdbx_description
1 polymer ?
#
loop_
_entity_poly.entity_id
_entity_poly.type
_entity_poly.pdbx_seq_one_letter_code
_entity_poly.pdbx_strand_id
1 'polypeptide(L)'
;MERITEEQVAQLARFVMARIPDAASLEGEARRAAVALRIAAYRQIAAVRHHRASSGEVVAETELHATASWNLLVAFADVWRDHPDFPVDAAIETFEFDSESPLSPLDAHPADVPG
;
A
#
# COMPACT_ATOMS: atom_id res chain seq x y z
N MET A 1 1.86 16.97 -10.67
CA MET A 1 0.72 16.07 -10.44
C MET A 1 1.04 15.29 -9.19
N GLU A 2 0.13 15.26 -8.23
CA GLU A 2 0.37 14.64 -6.92
C GLU A 2 0.49 13.11 -7.09
N ARG A 3 1.53 12.52 -6.50
CA ARG A 3 1.78 11.06 -6.51
C ARG A 3 2.02 10.59 -5.09
N ILE A 4 1.74 9.32 -4.85
CA ILE A 4 2.00 8.64 -3.59
C ILE A 4 3.51 8.51 -3.40
N THR A 5 4.00 9.07 -2.30
CA THR A 5 5.41 9.08 -1.90
C THR A 5 5.80 7.79 -1.17
N GLU A 6 7.10 7.49 -1.11
CA GLU A 6 7.61 6.37 -0.30
C GLU A 6 7.25 6.53 1.18
N GLU A 7 7.21 7.77 1.69
CA GLU A 7 6.85 8.01 3.08
C GLU A 7 5.38 7.69 3.33
N GLN A 8 4.47 8.07 2.43
CA GLN A 8 3.06 7.68 2.52
C GLN A 8 2.91 6.15 2.48
N VAL A 9 3.65 5.45 1.61
CA VAL A 9 3.65 3.98 1.58
C VAL A 9 4.13 3.40 2.90
N ALA A 10 5.24 3.92 3.44
CA ALA A 10 5.80 3.46 4.71
C ALA A 10 4.85 3.75 5.88
N GLN A 11 4.23 4.92 5.90
CA GLN A 11 3.31 5.36 6.96
C GLN A 11 2.05 4.50 7.00
N LEU A 12 1.39 4.28 5.85
CA LEU A 12 0.20 3.42 5.77
C LEU A 12 0.54 1.98 6.15
N ALA A 13 1.64 1.43 5.64
CA ALA A 13 2.09 0.07 5.96
C ALA A 13 2.38 -0.10 7.47
N ARG A 14 3.08 0.86 8.08
CA ARG A 14 3.35 0.85 9.53
C ARG A 14 2.06 0.93 10.34
N PHE A 15 1.14 1.81 9.96
CA PHE A 15 -0.14 1.96 10.64
C PHE A 15 -0.95 0.66 10.61
N VAL A 16 -1.18 0.08 9.44
CA VAL A 16 -1.93 -1.18 9.30
C VAL A 16 -1.28 -2.31 10.11
N MET A 17 0.04 -2.49 9.97
CA MET A 17 0.74 -3.60 10.63
C MET A 17 0.79 -3.46 12.15
N ALA A 18 0.79 -2.24 12.68
CA ALA A 18 0.74 -1.98 14.12
C ALA A 18 -0.62 -2.28 14.75
N ARG A 19 -1.69 -2.36 13.94
CA ARG A 19 -3.08 -2.58 14.39
C ARG A 19 -3.50 -4.05 14.31
N ILE A 20 -2.75 -4.86 13.57
CA ILE A 20 -2.94 -6.31 13.56
C ILE A 20 -2.23 -6.90 14.79
N PRO A 21 -2.97 -7.48 15.75
CA PRO A 21 -2.39 -8.03 16.98
C PRO A 21 -1.37 -9.13 16.67
N ASP A 22 -0.39 -9.29 17.56
CA ASP A 22 0.54 -10.40 17.48
C ASP A 22 -0.22 -11.72 17.67
N ALA A 23 -0.01 -12.66 16.74
CA ALA A 23 -0.66 -13.96 16.78
C ALA A 23 -0.15 -14.83 17.94
N ALA A 24 1.04 -14.55 18.49
CA ALA A 24 1.61 -15.30 19.59
C ALA A 24 0.83 -15.14 20.91
N SER A 25 0.13 -14.02 21.09
CA SER A 25 -0.67 -13.73 22.29
C SER A 25 -2.15 -14.11 22.15
N LEU A 26 -2.55 -14.69 21.01
CA LEU A 26 -3.93 -15.05 20.70
C LEU A 26 -4.11 -16.56 20.62
N GLU A 27 -5.35 -17.02 20.83
CA GLU A 27 -5.72 -18.43 20.73
C GLU A 27 -6.88 -18.65 19.76
N GLY A 28 -7.07 -19.90 19.33
CA GLY A 28 -8.22 -20.33 18.55
C GLY A 28 -8.45 -19.53 17.26
N GLU A 29 -9.69 -19.07 17.08
CA GLU A 29 -10.11 -18.33 15.88
C GLU A 29 -9.50 -16.93 15.81
N ALA A 30 -9.33 -16.25 16.95
CA ALA A 30 -8.69 -14.94 17.00
C ALA A 30 -7.26 -14.98 16.46
N ARG A 31 -6.50 -16.03 16.82
CA ARG A 31 -5.16 -16.26 16.27
C ARG A 31 -5.19 -16.47 14.76
N ARG A 32 -6.10 -17.30 14.25
CA ARG A 32 -6.22 -17.58 12.81
C ARG A 32 -6.58 -16.32 12.02
N ALA A 33 -7.53 -15.54 12.51
CA ALA A 33 -7.91 -14.26 11.92
C ALA A 33 -6.74 -13.26 11.90
N ALA A 34 -6.01 -13.11 13.01
CA ALA A 34 -4.85 -12.23 13.08
C ALA A 34 -3.75 -12.65 12.09
N VAL A 35 -3.46 -13.95 11.98
CA VAL A 35 -2.50 -14.48 10.98
C VAL A 35 -2.98 -14.20 9.56
N ALA A 36 -4.25 -14.46 9.26
CA ALA A 36 -4.82 -14.23 7.93
C ALA A 36 -4.75 -12.75 7.52
N LEU A 37 -5.13 -11.84 8.43
CA LEU A 37 -5.03 -10.39 8.23
C LEU A 37 -3.59 -9.96 8.00
N ARG A 38 -2.64 -10.50 8.79
CA ARG A 38 -1.22 -10.19 8.64
C ARG A 38 -0.67 -10.64 7.28
N ILE A 39 -1.03 -11.85 6.84
CA ILE A 39 -0.67 -12.36 5.50
C ILE A 39 -1.27 -11.48 4.40
N ALA A 40 -2.55 -11.10 4.54
CA ALA A 40 -3.23 -10.25 3.57
C ALA A 40 -2.53 -8.89 3.46
N ALA A 41 -2.26 -8.21 4.58
CA ALA A 41 -1.56 -6.93 4.62
C ALA A 41 -0.15 -7.04 4.03
N TYR A 42 0.63 -8.07 4.39
CA TYR A 42 1.96 -8.27 3.83
C TYR A 42 1.95 -8.45 2.31
N ARG A 43 0.98 -9.20 1.77
CA ARG A 43 0.85 -9.38 0.32
C ARG A 43 0.55 -8.07 -0.39
N GLN A 44 -0.36 -7.25 0.15
CA GLN A 44 -0.66 -5.96 -0.44
C GLN A 44 0.55 -5.01 -0.39
N ILE A 45 1.24 -4.95 0.75
CA ILE A 45 2.47 -4.14 0.90
C ILE A 45 3.55 -4.60 -0.09
N ALA A 46 3.71 -5.91 -0.27
CA ALA A 46 4.67 -6.47 -1.21
C ALA A 46 4.34 -6.12 -2.66
N ALA A 47 3.07 -6.18 -3.06
CA ALA A 47 2.61 -5.81 -4.40
C ALA A 47 2.91 -4.34 -4.72
N VAL A 48 2.60 -3.43 -3.80
CA VAL A 48 2.89 -1.99 -3.94
C VAL A 48 4.39 -1.76 -4.09
N ARG A 49 5.20 -2.36 -3.21
CA ARG A 49 6.67 -2.23 -3.27
C ARG A 49 7.27 -2.82 -4.54
N HIS A 50 6.75 -3.95 -5.00
CA HIS A 50 7.21 -4.60 -6.22
C HIS A 50 6.95 -3.74 -7.45
N HIS A 51 5.75 -3.19 -7.61
CA HIS A 51 5.44 -2.26 -8.70
C HIS A 51 6.35 -1.04 -8.69
N ARG A 52 6.57 -0.44 -7.51
CA ARG A 52 7.44 0.75 -7.39
C ARG A 52 8.90 0.49 -7.71
N ALA A 53 9.36 -0.76 -7.51
CA ALA A 53 10.70 -1.20 -7.91
C ALA A 53 10.78 -1.71 -9.36
N SER A 54 9.65 -1.83 -10.05
CA SER A 54 9.58 -2.33 -11.43
C SER A 54 9.91 -1.23 -12.43
N SER A 55 10.37 -1.61 -13.62
CA SER A 55 10.69 -0.70 -14.72
C SER A 55 10.21 -1.26 -16.06
N GLY A 56 10.02 -0.38 -17.05
CA GLY A 56 9.60 -0.76 -18.40
C GLY A 56 8.25 -1.49 -18.44
N GLU A 57 8.16 -2.54 -19.25
CA GLU A 57 6.92 -3.32 -19.45
C GLU A 57 6.34 -3.91 -18.15
N VAL A 58 7.20 -4.23 -17.18
CA VAL A 58 6.79 -4.79 -15.88
C VAL A 58 5.94 -3.79 -15.07
N VAL A 59 6.12 -2.48 -15.28
CA VAL A 59 5.32 -1.44 -14.60
C VAL A 59 3.86 -1.54 -15.03
N ALA A 60 3.60 -1.65 -16.33
CA ALA A 60 2.26 -1.75 -16.87
C ALA A 60 1.55 -3.04 -16.42
N GLU A 61 2.29 -4.16 -16.37
CA GLU A 61 1.75 -5.44 -15.89
C GLU A 61 1.37 -5.42 -14.40
N THR A 62 2.11 -4.66 -13.59
CA THR A 62 1.95 -4.63 -12.13
C THR A 62 1.05 -3.51 -11.61
N GLU A 63 0.76 -2.50 -12.43
CA GLU A 63 0.03 -1.28 -12.04
C GLU A 63 -1.37 -1.56 -11.49
N LEU A 64 -2.17 -2.36 -12.20
CA LEU A 64 -3.52 -2.70 -11.76
C LEU A 64 -3.49 -3.44 -10.42
N HIS A 65 -2.55 -4.37 -10.26
CA HIS A 65 -2.41 -5.15 -9.04
C HIS A 65 -1.97 -4.26 -7.87
N ALA A 66 -0.97 -3.40 -8.07
CA ALA A 66 -0.49 -2.48 -7.04
C ALA A 66 -1.54 -1.45 -6.64
N THR A 67 -2.32 -0.94 -7.59
CA THR A 67 -3.44 -0.03 -7.35
C THR A 67 -4.51 -0.67 -6.48
N ALA A 68 -4.94 -1.88 -6.83
CA ALA A 68 -5.90 -2.63 -6.02
C ALA A 68 -5.34 -2.93 -4.62
N SER A 69 -4.05 -3.32 -4.53
CA SER A 69 -3.38 -3.58 -3.26
C SER A 69 -3.27 -2.34 -2.37
N TRP A 70 -2.99 -1.17 -2.95
CA TRP A 70 -2.99 0.09 -2.21
C TRP A 70 -4.36 0.41 -1.64
N ASN A 71 -5.41 0.38 -2.45
CA ASN A 71 -6.77 0.69 -1.99
C ASN A 71 -7.25 -0.31 -0.93
N LEU A 72 -6.86 -1.59 -1.02
CA LEU A 72 -7.12 -2.56 0.05
C LEU A 72 -6.39 -2.24 1.36
N LEU A 73 -5.18 -1.66 1.31
CA LEU A 73 -4.49 -1.18 2.52
C LEU A 73 -5.17 0.06 3.12
N VAL A 74 -5.67 0.97 2.28
CA VAL A 74 -6.49 2.11 2.73
C VAL A 74 -7.76 1.59 3.42
N ALA A 75 -8.46 0.64 2.80
CA ALA A 75 -9.65 0.01 3.40
C ALA A 75 -9.34 -0.73 4.72
N PHE A 76 -8.14 -1.31 4.88
CA PHE A 76 -7.71 -1.86 6.17
C PHE A 76 -7.52 -0.74 7.19
N ALA A 77 -6.83 0.33 6.84
CA ALA A 77 -6.58 1.45 7.74
C ALA A 77 -7.89 2.12 8.19
N ASP A 78 -8.89 2.21 7.31
CA ASP A 78 -10.19 2.83 7.56
C ASP A 78 -10.99 2.18 8.71
N VAL A 79 -10.72 0.93 9.06
CA VAL A 79 -11.28 0.28 10.26
C VAL A 79 -10.91 1.07 11.53
N TRP A 80 -9.80 1.80 11.50
CA TRP A 80 -9.28 2.62 12.58
C TRP A 80 -9.26 4.12 12.22
N ARG A 81 -10.20 4.58 11.39
CA ARG A 81 -10.28 5.99 10.94
C ARG A 81 -10.32 6.99 12.09
N ASP A 82 -11.00 6.65 13.18
CA ASP A 82 -11.12 7.54 14.35
C ASP A 82 -9.90 7.47 15.31
N HIS A 83 -8.87 6.69 14.96
CA HIS A 83 -7.66 6.58 15.77
C HIS A 83 -6.81 7.87 15.67
N PRO A 84 -6.26 8.41 16.78
CA PRO A 84 -5.48 9.66 16.74
C PRO A 84 -4.26 9.61 15.81
N ASP A 85 -3.58 8.47 15.74
CA ASP A 85 -2.46 8.26 14.80
C ASP A 85 -2.88 7.90 13.35
N PHE A 86 -4.17 8.03 12.97
CA PHE A 86 -4.60 7.68 11.62
C PHE A 86 -3.86 8.53 10.57
N PRO A 87 -3.24 7.91 9.56
CA PRO A 87 -2.36 8.63 8.65
C PRO A 87 -3.17 9.24 7.51
N VAL A 88 -3.88 10.35 7.78
CA VAL A 88 -4.79 11.02 6.83
C VAL A 88 -4.12 11.24 5.47
N ASP A 89 -2.87 11.72 5.47
CA ASP A 89 -2.15 12.03 4.23
C ASP A 89 -1.72 10.77 3.45
N ALA A 90 -1.72 9.59 4.06
CA ALA A 90 -1.36 8.33 3.43
C ALA A 90 -2.56 7.41 3.15
N ALA A 91 -3.70 7.63 3.80
CA ALA A 91 -4.90 6.83 3.67
C ALA A 91 -5.87 7.45 2.66
N ILE A 92 -5.36 7.72 1.46
CA ILE A 92 -6.10 8.30 0.33
C ILE A 92 -6.15 7.26 -0.78
N GLU A 93 -7.34 6.99 -1.32
CA GLU A 93 -7.49 6.01 -2.39
C GLU A 93 -6.87 6.54 -3.69
N THR A 94 -6.34 5.64 -4.53
CA THR A 94 -5.64 6.05 -5.75
C THR A 94 -6.49 6.88 -6.71
N PHE A 95 -7.82 6.68 -6.71
CA PHE A 95 -8.72 7.43 -7.60
C PHE A 95 -8.95 8.87 -7.17
N GLU A 96 -8.53 9.25 -5.96
CA GLU A 96 -8.59 10.63 -5.47
C GLU A 96 -7.42 11.49 -6.00
N PHE A 97 -6.44 10.86 -6.65
CA PHE A 97 -5.32 11.56 -7.27
C PHE A 97 -5.62 11.87 -8.75
N ASP A 98 -5.23 13.06 -9.21
CA ASP A 98 -5.31 13.46 -10.62
C ASP A 98 -4.33 12.69 -11.53
N SER A 99 -3.45 11.86 -10.96
CA SER A 99 -2.43 11.09 -11.68
C SER A 99 -2.99 9.81 -12.27
N GLU A 100 -2.71 9.56 -13.56
CA GLU A 100 -3.03 8.28 -14.22
C GLU A 100 -2.28 7.11 -13.56
N SER A 101 -1.06 7.36 -13.06
CA SER A 101 -0.23 6.39 -12.35
C SER A 101 0.22 6.93 -10.98
N PRO A 102 -0.68 7.02 -9.98
CA PRO A 102 -0.42 7.69 -8.71
C PRO A 102 0.61 6.95 -7.85
N LEU A 103 0.80 5.65 -8.09
CA LEU A 103 1.78 4.81 -7.38
C LEU A 103 3.17 4.79 -8.03
N SER A 104 3.34 5.32 -9.25
CA SER A 104 4.65 5.38 -9.87
C SER A 104 5.60 6.31 -9.09
N PRO A 105 6.90 5.97 -8.98
CA PRO A 105 7.87 6.85 -8.35
C PRO A 105 7.87 8.25 -8.96
N LEU A 106 8.17 9.27 -8.16
CA LEU A 106 8.27 10.66 -8.64
C LEU A 106 9.36 10.83 -9.72
N ASP A 107 10.42 10.03 -9.66
CA ASP A 107 11.56 10.08 -10.58
C ASP A 107 11.38 9.25 -11.86
N ALA A 108 10.23 8.58 -12.05
CA ALA A 108 9.91 7.93 -13.31
C ALA A 108 9.52 8.98 -14.35
N HIS A 109 10.52 9.62 -14.95
CA HIS A 109 10.36 10.45 -16.15
C HIS A 109 10.63 9.59 -17.39
N PRO A 110 9.74 9.54 -18.40
CA PRO A 110 9.91 8.71 -19.59
C PRO A 110 10.98 9.22 -20.57
N ALA A 111 11.91 10.08 -20.13
CA ALA A 111 12.90 10.72 -21.01
C ALA A 111 14.28 10.03 -21.05
N ASP A 112 14.57 9.05 -20.20
CA ASP A 112 15.88 8.39 -20.15
C ASP A 112 15.95 7.09 -20.98
N VAL A 113 15.57 7.18 -22.26
CA VAL A 113 15.98 6.18 -23.26
C VAL A 113 16.91 6.87 -24.26
N PRO A 114 18.24 6.70 -24.17
CA PRO A 114 19.14 7.10 -25.24
C PRO A 114 18.93 6.16 -26.43
N GLY A 115 18.64 6.76 -27.59
CA GLY A 115 18.61 6.07 -28.89
C GLY A 115 19.99 5.63 -29.38
#